data_AF-F6VN74-F1
#
_entry.id   AF-F6VN74-F1
#
_cell.length_a   1.000
_cell.length_b   1.000
_cell.length_c   1.000
_cell.angle_alpha   90.00
_cell.angle_beta   90.00
_cell.angle_gamma   90.00
#
_symmetry.space_group_name_H-M   'P 1'
#
loop_
_entity.id
_entity.type
_entity.pdbx_description
1 polymer ?
#
loop_
_entity_poly.entity_id
_entity_poly.type
_entity_poly.pdbx_seq_one_letter_code
_entity_poly.pdbx_strand_id
1 'polypeptide(L)'
;KMDGVSQPSLYTVKAILILDNDGERLLAKYYDDTYPTLREQKLFEKNVFSKTHKSDSEIALLEGQTVVYKGNVDLFFYVIGSAHENELMLMSVLTCLYDSVNLLLRKNVEKRILLRHIDSVFLIVDEIVDGGVIMQVDGGHVLDQIVMRGEDIPLTEQTITQVLQSAKDQIKWSLLK
;
A
#
# COMPACT_ATOMS: atom_id res chain seq x y z
N LYS A 1 22.09 33.34 -9.63
CA LYS A 1 22.15 31.92 -10.05
C LYS A 1 20.94 31.30 -9.40
N MET A 2 19.82 31.24 -10.13
CA MET A 2 18.54 30.75 -9.58
C MET A 2 18.66 29.24 -9.46
N ASP A 3 18.47 28.74 -8.24
CA ASP A 3 18.47 27.32 -7.93
C ASP A 3 17.44 26.62 -8.81
N GLY A 4 17.93 25.61 -9.55
CA GLY A 4 17.13 24.86 -10.50
C GLY A 4 16.00 24.18 -9.77
N VAL A 5 14.78 24.69 -9.97
CA VAL A 5 13.56 23.95 -9.67
C VAL A 5 13.62 22.69 -10.52
N SER A 6 13.98 21.57 -9.89
CA SER A 6 13.91 20.24 -10.49
C SER A 6 12.48 20.06 -11.02
N GLN A 7 12.37 19.80 -12.32
CA GLN A 7 11.06 19.57 -12.94
C GLN A 7 10.33 18.49 -12.15
N PRO A 8 9.02 18.66 -11.86
CA PRO A 8 8.24 17.63 -11.19
C PRO A 8 8.31 16.36 -12.04
N SER A 9 8.86 15.31 -11.46
CA SER A 9 8.96 14.01 -12.10
C SER A 9 7.73 13.18 -11.74
N LEU A 10 7.19 12.42 -12.68
CA LEU A 10 6.08 11.50 -12.41
C LEU A 10 6.52 10.29 -11.55
N TYR A 11 7.83 10.08 -11.41
CA TYR A 11 8.44 8.96 -10.69
C TYR A 11 8.59 9.27 -9.21
N THR A 12 7.45 9.31 -8.52
CA THR A 12 7.35 9.71 -7.12
C THR A 12 7.79 8.59 -6.17
N VAL A 13 7.49 7.33 -6.50
CA VAL A 13 7.73 6.18 -5.61
C VAL A 13 8.95 5.41 -6.08
N LYS A 14 9.93 5.27 -5.19
CA LYS A 14 11.15 4.49 -5.41
C LYS A 14 11.04 3.06 -4.95
N ALA A 15 10.35 2.82 -3.83
CA ALA A 15 10.12 1.47 -3.35
C ALA A 15 8.89 1.37 -2.45
N ILE A 16 8.31 0.17 -2.40
CA ILE A 16 7.26 -0.24 -1.47
C ILE A 16 7.75 -1.49 -0.74
N LEU A 17 7.68 -1.47 0.60
CA LEU A 17 8.12 -2.58 1.45
C LEU A 17 7.03 -2.96 2.44
N ILE A 18 6.90 -4.26 2.70
CA ILE A 18 6.15 -4.81 3.82
C ILE A 18 7.10 -5.71 4.59
N LEU A 19 7.36 -5.37 5.84
CA LEU A 19 8.23 -6.12 6.75
C LEU A 19 7.40 -6.68 7.90
N ASP A 20 7.89 -7.75 8.51
CA ASP A 20 7.31 -8.26 9.76
C ASP A 20 7.91 -7.57 11.02
N ASN A 21 7.47 -8.01 12.19
CA ASN A 21 7.95 -7.52 13.48
C ASN A 21 9.42 -7.88 13.80
N ASP A 22 10.05 -8.76 13.04
CA ASP A 22 11.48 -9.07 13.17
C ASP A 22 12.33 -8.26 12.17
N GLY A 23 11.68 -7.48 11.28
CA GLY A 23 12.32 -6.74 10.20
C GLY A 23 12.64 -7.60 8.97
N GLU A 24 12.07 -8.81 8.89
CA GLU A 24 12.20 -9.69 7.74
C GLU A 24 11.24 -9.27 6.62
N ARG A 25 11.73 -9.38 5.39
CA ARG A 25 11.00 -8.97 4.19
C ARG A 25 9.85 -9.93 3.90
N LEU A 26 8.62 -9.40 3.87
CA LEU A 26 7.45 -10.11 3.34
C LEU A 26 7.19 -9.73 1.88
N LEU A 27 7.31 -8.44 1.56
CA LEU A 27 7.20 -7.90 0.21
C LEU A 27 8.21 -6.76 0.05
N ALA A 28 8.89 -6.71 -1.09
CA ALA A 28 9.67 -5.55 -1.49
C ALA A 28 9.61 -5.38 -3.00
N LYS A 29 9.25 -4.17 -3.44
CA LYS A 29 9.28 -3.79 -4.85
C LYS A 29 10.02 -2.46 -4.97
N TYR A 30 11.10 -2.48 -5.75
CA TYR A 30 11.95 -1.32 -6.06
C TYR A 30 11.70 -0.92 -7.51
N TYR A 31 11.52 0.37 -7.74
CA TYR A 31 11.18 0.96 -9.04
C TYR A 31 12.34 1.72 -9.69
N ASP A 32 13.45 1.89 -8.96
CA ASP A 32 14.66 2.52 -9.47
C ASP A 32 15.92 1.67 -9.17
N ASP A 33 17.03 2.09 -9.76
CA ASP A 33 18.34 1.43 -9.59
C ASP A 33 19.12 2.00 -8.39
N THR A 34 18.48 2.63 -7.41
CA THR A 34 19.17 3.15 -6.21
C THR A 34 19.79 2.00 -5.40
N TYR A 35 19.11 0.85 -5.34
CA TYR A 35 19.56 -0.35 -4.63
C TYR A 35 19.57 -1.57 -5.58
N PRO A 36 20.56 -1.67 -6.49
CA PRO A 36 20.55 -2.64 -7.58
C PRO A 36 20.81 -4.08 -7.08
N THR A 37 21.50 -4.24 -5.95
CA THR A 37 21.81 -5.58 -5.42
C THR A 37 20.90 -5.97 -4.25
N LEU A 38 20.57 -7.26 -4.16
CA LEU A 38 19.83 -7.82 -3.02
C LEU A 38 20.51 -7.53 -1.67
N ARG A 39 21.84 -7.44 -1.65
CA ARG A 39 22.61 -7.13 -0.44
C ARG A 39 22.36 -5.70 0.04
N GLU A 40 22.37 -4.73 -0.88
CA GLU A 40 22.09 -3.33 -0.57
C GLU A 40 20.65 -3.13 -0.14
N GLN A 41 19.69 -3.77 -0.84
CA GLN A 41 18.27 -3.71 -0.45
C GLN A 41 18.04 -4.22 0.97
N LYS A 42 18.61 -5.39 1.33
CA LYS A 42 18.51 -5.93 2.69
C LYS A 42 19.16 -5.05 3.75
N LEU A 43 20.27 -4.40 3.41
CA LEU A 43 20.94 -3.45 4.32
C LEU A 43 20.06 -2.23 4.56
N PHE A 44 19.46 -1.69 3.50
CA PHE A 44 18.53 -0.57 3.57
C PHE A 44 17.27 -0.93 4.39
N GLU A 45 16.63 -2.07 4.11
CA GLU A 45 15.47 -2.57 4.86
C GLU A 45 15.74 -2.68 6.35
N LYS A 46 16.91 -3.25 6.72
CA LYS A 46 17.33 -3.36 8.11
C LYS A 46 17.53 -1.99 8.76
N ASN A 47 18.09 -1.02 8.03
CA ASN A 47 18.29 0.34 8.52
C ASN A 47 16.94 1.04 8.75
N VAL A 48 16.03 0.97 7.78
CA VAL A 48 14.65 1.49 7.89
C VAL A 48 13.96 0.90 9.11
N PHE A 49 13.88 -0.43 9.21
CA PHE A 49 13.22 -1.11 10.33
C PHE A 49 13.82 -0.70 11.68
N SER A 50 15.15 -0.65 11.79
CA SER A 50 15.84 -0.29 13.04
C SER A 50 15.45 1.09 13.55
N LYS A 51 15.17 2.04 12.64
CA LYS A 51 14.84 3.42 12.98
C LYS A 51 13.34 3.66 13.15
N THR A 52 12.50 2.87 12.49
CA THR A 52 11.04 3.09 12.51
C THR A 52 10.29 2.24 13.53
N HIS A 53 10.75 1.03 13.88
CA HIS A 53 9.97 0.08 14.71
C HIS A 53 9.62 0.60 16.13
N LYS A 54 10.38 1.58 16.65
CA LYS A 54 10.19 2.18 17.98
C LYS A 54 9.63 3.59 17.94
N SER A 55 9.42 4.14 16.75
CA SER A 55 9.07 5.54 16.57
C SER A 55 7.61 5.67 16.18
N ASP A 56 6.87 6.46 16.96
CA ASP A 56 5.46 6.81 16.71
C ASP A 56 5.28 7.81 15.55
N SER A 57 6.37 8.22 14.92
CA SER A 57 6.32 9.07 13.72
C SER A 57 5.78 8.27 12.52
N GLU A 58 5.16 8.93 11.55
CA GLU A 58 4.68 8.29 10.31
C GLU A 58 5.62 8.58 9.13
N ILE A 59 6.63 9.43 9.34
CA ILE A 59 7.54 9.94 8.31
C ILE A 59 8.96 10.01 8.87
N ALA A 60 9.94 9.56 8.10
CA ALA A 60 11.37 9.64 8.42
C ALA A 60 12.20 9.97 7.16
N LEU A 61 13.25 10.77 7.32
CA LEU A 61 14.24 11.02 6.27
C LEU A 61 15.48 10.14 6.52
N LEU A 62 15.70 9.15 5.67
CA LEU A 62 16.76 8.14 5.82
C LEU A 62 17.60 8.06 4.56
N GLU A 63 18.92 8.23 4.68
CA GLU A 63 19.88 8.12 3.56
C GLU A 63 19.53 9.01 2.35
N GLY A 64 18.92 10.18 2.60
CA GLY A 64 18.46 11.07 1.53
C GLY A 64 17.22 10.55 0.78
N GLN A 65 16.45 9.67 1.40
CA GLN A 65 15.14 9.22 0.93
C GLN A 65 14.07 9.56 1.98
N THR A 66 12.92 10.00 1.51
CA THR A 66 11.75 10.19 2.36
C THR A 66 11.04 8.85 2.50
N VAL A 67 10.90 8.38 3.74
CA VAL A 67 10.25 7.12 4.08
C VAL A 67 8.99 7.44 4.88
N VAL A 68 7.83 7.16 4.32
CA VAL A 68 6.57 7.16 5.07
C VAL A 68 6.25 5.73 5.48
N TYR A 69 5.75 5.56 6.69
CA TYR A 69 5.52 4.23 7.23
C TYR A 69 4.34 4.16 8.19
N LYS A 70 3.74 2.98 8.25
CA LYS A 70 2.65 2.66 9.17
C LYS A 70 2.91 1.27 9.75
N GLY A 71 3.05 1.22 11.07
CA GLY A 71 3.15 -0.01 11.82
C GLY A 71 1.77 -0.48 12.31
N ASN A 72 1.56 -1.78 12.27
CA ASN A 72 0.60 -2.50 13.11
C ASN A 72 1.39 -3.41 14.07
N VAL A 73 0.71 -4.21 14.89
CA VAL A 73 1.36 -5.07 15.91
C VAL A 73 2.44 -5.98 15.30
N ASP A 74 2.15 -6.61 14.15
CA ASP A 74 3.03 -7.64 13.56
C ASP A 74 3.59 -7.28 12.18
N LEU A 75 3.17 -6.14 11.61
CA LEU A 75 3.40 -5.79 10.20
C LEU A 75 3.73 -4.31 10.06
N PHE A 76 4.73 -4.01 9.25
CA PHE A 76 5.18 -2.66 8.97
C PHE A 76 5.14 -2.38 7.47
N PHE A 77 4.39 -1.36 7.09
CA PHE A 77 4.20 -0.91 5.71
C PHE A 77 5.05 0.33 5.46
N TYR A 78 5.76 0.36 4.34
CA TYR A 78 6.66 1.44 3.97
C TYR A 78 6.46 1.86 2.52
N VAL A 79 6.49 3.17 2.27
CA VAL A 79 6.60 3.76 0.94
C VAL A 79 7.79 4.72 0.96
N ILE A 80 8.69 4.56 -0.02
CA ILE A 80 9.94 5.30 -0.12
C ILE A 80 9.89 6.17 -1.37
N GLY A 81 10.19 7.45 -1.22
CA GLY A 81 10.36 8.41 -2.29
C GLY A 81 11.69 9.16 -2.18
N SER A 82 11.97 10.04 -3.13
CA SER A 82 13.14 10.92 -3.08
C SER A 82 13.04 11.91 -1.90
N ALA A 83 14.17 12.43 -1.41
CA ALA A 83 14.19 13.45 -0.36
C ALA A 83 13.41 14.74 -0.67
N HIS A 84 13.14 15.00 -1.95
CA HIS A 84 12.43 16.19 -2.42
C HIS A 84 10.97 15.90 -2.79
N GLU A 85 10.50 14.66 -2.64
CA GLU A 85 9.11 14.31 -2.93
C GLU A 85 8.15 14.84 -1.89
N ASN A 86 6.91 15.08 -2.32
CA ASN A 86 5.85 15.50 -1.43
C ASN A 86 5.44 14.34 -0.51
N GLU A 87 5.64 14.49 0.79
CA GLU A 87 5.35 13.42 1.75
C GLU A 87 3.85 13.09 1.81
N LEU A 88 2.97 14.06 1.53
CA LEU A 88 1.51 13.82 1.46
C LEU A 88 1.13 12.89 0.32
N MET A 89 1.85 12.95 -0.81
CA MET A 89 1.61 12.03 -1.93
C MET A 89 2.03 10.62 -1.55
N LEU A 90 3.22 10.46 -0.95
CA LEU A 90 3.69 9.16 -0.45
C LEU A 90 2.74 8.60 0.63
N MET A 91 2.25 9.46 1.52
CA MET A 91 1.28 9.09 2.56
C MET A 91 -0.05 8.63 1.96
N SER A 92 -0.48 9.22 0.84
CA SER A 92 -1.68 8.77 0.12
C SER A 92 -1.51 7.36 -0.45
N VAL A 93 -0.33 7.06 -1.00
CA VAL A 93 0.03 5.70 -1.47
C VAL A 93 0.05 4.71 -0.31
N LEU A 94 0.67 5.08 0.81
CA LEU A 94 0.75 4.23 2.01
C LEU A 94 -0.65 3.94 2.57
N THR A 95 -1.50 4.96 2.64
CA THR A 95 -2.89 4.83 3.10
C THR A 95 -3.68 3.92 2.16
N CYS A 96 -3.57 4.13 0.84
CA CYS A 96 -4.19 3.28 -0.17
C CYS A 96 -3.77 1.82 -0.04
N LEU A 97 -2.48 1.56 0.13
CA LEU A 97 -1.93 0.21 0.32
C LEU A 97 -2.49 -0.43 1.60
N TYR A 98 -2.41 0.28 2.72
CA TYR A 98 -2.90 -0.22 3.99
C TYR A 98 -4.40 -0.53 3.94
N ASP A 99 -5.21 0.38 3.40
CA ASP A 99 -6.66 0.22 3.31
C ASP A 99 -7.05 -0.93 2.38
N SER A 100 -6.37 -1.07 1.23
CA SER A 100 -6.59 -2.18 0.30
C SER A 100 -6.30 -3.53 0.97
N VAL A 101 -5.17 -3.64 1.67
CA VAL A 101 -4.79 -4.86 2.41
C VAL A 101 -5.75 -5.09 3.58
N ASN A 102 -6.15 -4.05 4.30
CA ASN A 102 -7.08 -4.14 5.41
C ASN A 102 -8.47 -4.63 4.96
N LEU A 103 -8.94 -4.19 3.80
CA LEU A 103 -10.18 -4.65 3.17
C LEU A 103 -10.06 -6.11 2.71
N LEU A 104 -8.98 -6.46 2.01
CA LEU A 104 -8.68 -7.83 1.56
C LEU A 104 -8.68 -8.82 2.73
N LEU A 105 -8.04 -8.45 3.84
CA LEU A 105 -7.89 -9.29 5.04
C LEU A 105 -9.07 -9.14 6.02
N ARG A 106 -10.17 -8.49 5.63
CA ARG A 106 -11.39 -8.32 6.44
C ARG A 106 -11.11 -7.75 7.83
N LYS A 107 -10.25 -6.73 7.91
CA LYS A 107 -9.80 -6.05 9.13
C LYS A 107 -8.90 -6.86 10.06
N ASN A 108 -8.41 -8.02 9.61
CA ASN A 108 -7.47 -8.83 10.37
C ASN A 108 -6.07 -8.81 9.72
N VAL A 109 -5.36 -7.70 9.92
CA VAL A 109 -4.04 -7.45 9.33
C VAL A 109 -2.94 -8.09 10.19
N GLU A 110 -2.81 -9.41 10.06
CA GLU A 110 -1.79 -10.24 10.72
C GLU A 110 -0.88 -10.92 9.68
N LYS A 111 0.40 -11.12 10.03
CA LYS A 111 1.41 -11.79 9.17
C LYS A 111 0.91 -13.10 8.56
N ARG A 112 0.27 -13.95 9.37
CA ARG A 112 -0.21 -15.28 8.92
C ARG A 112 -1.27 -15.18 7.83
N ILE A 113 -2.17 -14.20 7.92
CA ILE A 113 -3.28 -14.04 6.98
C ILE A 113 -2.77 -13.32 5.72
N LEU A 114 -1.91 -12.31 5.88
CA LEU A 114 -1.26 -11.63 4.77
C LEU A 114 -0.50 -12.63 3.87
N LEU A 115 0.27 -13.55 4.46
CA LEU A 115 1.01 -14.57 3.72
C LEU A 115 0.09 -15.53 2.92
N ARG A 116 -1.15 -15.77 3.36
CA ARG A 116 -2.11 -16.59 2.61
C ARG A 116 -2.68 -15.88 1.38
N HIS A 117 -2.65 -14.55 1.37
CA HIS A 117 -3.16 -13.71 0.29
C HIS A 117 -2.05 -12.92 -0.40
N ILE A 118 -0.79 -13.37 -0.31
CA ILE A 118 0.36 -12.60 -0.77
C ILE A 118 0.29 -12.28 -2.27
N ASP A 119 -0.23 -13.20 -3.08
CA ASP A 119 -0.42 -12.99 -4.52
C ASP A 119 -1.36 -11.81 -4.79
N SER A 120 -2.48 -11.72 -4.05
CA SER A 120 -3.39 -10.57 -4.13
C SER A 120 -2.73 -9.29 -3.64
N VAL A 121 -1.86 -9.35 -2.63
CA VAL A 121 -1.10 -8.18 -2.16
C VAL A 121 -0.12 -7.68 -3.22
N PHE A 122 0.53 -8.57 -3.98
CA PHE A 122 1.34 -8.18 -5.14
C PHE A 122 0.50 -7.46 -6.20
N LEU A 123 -0.69 -7.99 -6.52
CA LEU A 123 -1.61 -7.34 -7.45
C LEU A 123 -2.07 -5.96 -6.95
N ILE A 124 -2.33 -5.80 -5.64
CA ILE A 124 -2.62 -4.50 -5.03
C ILE A 124 -1.49 -3.52 -5.28
N VAL A 125 -0.24 -3.94 -5.03
CA VAL A 125 0.92 -3.06 -5.24
C VAL A 125 1.06 -2.67 -6.72
N ASP A 126 0.81 -3.59 -7.65
CA ASP A 126 0.87 -3.34 -9.10
C ASP A 126 -0.21 -2.36 -9.58
N GLU A 127 -1.43 -2.42 -9.03
CA GLU A 127 -2.51 -1.47 -9.36
C GLU A 127 -2.29 -0.08 -8.74
N ILE A 128 -1.59 0.02 -7.61
CA ILE A 128 -1.32 1.30 -6.95
C ILE A 128 -0.17 2.03 -7.63
N VAL A 129 0.94 1.33 -7.94
CA VAL A 129 2.15 1.92 -8.52
C VAL A 129 2.69 1.08 -9.67
N ASP A 130 2.85 1.74 -10.82
CA ASP A 130 3.49 1.16 -12.01
C ASP A 130 4.75 1.95 -12.37
N GLY A 131 5.90 1.28 -12.42
CA GLY A 131 7.19 1.90 -12.74
C GLY A 131 7.58 3.09 -11.86
N GLY A 132 7.08 3.17 -10.62
CA GLY A 132 7.31 4.31 -9.72
C GLY A 132 6.33 5.48 -9.89
N VAL A 133 5.38 5.36 -10.82
CA VAL A 133 4.28 6.31 -11.04
C VAL A 133 3.04 5.85 -10.28
N ILE A 134 2.40 6.78 -9.57
CA ILE A 134 1.18 6.51 -8.80
C ILE A 134 0.00 6.42 -9.77
N MET A 135 -0.65 5.26 -9.80
CA MET A 135 -1.79 4.95 -10.68
C MET A 135 -3.13 5.08 -9.94
N GLN A 136 -3.16 4.69 -8.67
CA GLN A 136 -4.37 4.71 -7.84
C GLN A 136 -4.03 5.09 -6.40
N VAL A 137 -4.96 5.80 -5.74
CA VAL A 137 -4.86 6.23 -4.34
C VAL A 137 -6.10 5.87 -3.51
N ASP A 138 -7.16 5.31 -4.12
CA ASP A 138 -8.33 4.78 -3.42
C ASP A 138 -8.25 3.26 -3.26
N GLY A 139 -8.15 2.79 -2.01
CA GLY A 139 -7.96 1.36 -1.74
C GLY A 139 -9.19 0.48 -2.01
N GLY A 140 -10.40 1.05 -1.97
CA GLY A 140 -11.62 0.34 -2.33
C GLY A 140 -11.64 0.01 -3.83
N HIS A 141 -11.34 1.00 -4.66
CA HIS A 141 -11.25 0.84 -6.10
C HIS A 141 -10.15 -0.15 -6.52
N VAL A 142 -8.99 -0.13 -5.87
CA VAL A 142 -7.91 -1.11 -6.12
C VAL A 142 -8.43 -2.53 -5.91
N LEU A 143 -9.09 -2.78 -4.77
CA LEU A 143 -9.58 -4.10 -4.45
C LEU A 143 -10.67 -4.57 -5.43
N ASP A 144 -11.61 -3.69 -5.78
CA ASP A 144 -12.67 -4.00 -6.74
C ASP A 144 -12.09 -4.40 -8.12
N GLN A 145 -11.07 -3.68 -8.59
CA GLN A 145 -10.37 -4.01 -9.85
C GLN A 145 -9.72 -5.40 -9.81
N ILE A 146 -9.09 -5.76 -8.69
CA ILE A 146 -8.41 -7.05 -8.54
C ILE A 146 -9.41 -8.19 -8.45
N VAL A 147 -10.50 -8.01 -7.70
CA VAL A 147 -11.57 -9.00 -7.57
C VAL A 147 -12.26 -9.24 -8.92
N MET A 148 -12.46 -8.19 -9.73
CA MET A 148 -13.03 -8.34 -11.07
C MET A 148 -12.10 -9.07 -12.06
N ARG A 149 -10.78 -9.03 -11.84
CA ARG A 149 -9.78 -9.70 -12.69
C ARG A 149 -9.46 -11.13 -12.25
N GLY A 150 -9.75 -11.48 -11.00
CA GLY A 150 -9.58 -12.84 -10.47
C GLY A 150 -10.88 -13.63 -10.55
N GLU A 151 -11.05 -14.46 -11.58
CA GLU A 151 -12.22 -15.36 -11.75
C GLU A 151 -12.37 -16.44 -10.64
N ASP A 152 -11.55 -16.45 -9.58
CA ASP A 152 -11.48 -17.54 -8.58
C ASP A 152 -11.61 -17.10 -7.10
N ILE A 153 -12.19 -15.93 -6.81
CA ILE A 153 -12.64 -15.64 -5.44
C ILE A 153 -14.13 -15.97 -5.38
N PRO A 154 -14.59 -16.94 -4.55
CA PRO A 154 -16.01 -17.28 -4.48
C PRO A 154 -16.82 -16.05 -4.12
N LEU A 155 -17.49 -15.51 -5.13
CA LEU A 155 -18.25 -14.27 -5.14
C LEU A 155 -19.59 -14.45 -4.41
N THR A 156 -19.64 -15.25 -3.35
CA THR A 156 -20.92 -15.71 -2.76
C THR A 156 -21.46 -14.85 -1.62
N GLU A 157 -20.78 -13.79 -1.19
CA GLU A 157 -21.29 -12.97 -0.07
C GLU A 157 -21.25 -11.44 -0.27
N GLN A 158 -20.44 -10.91 -1.20
CA GLN A 158 -20.30 -9.46 -1.38
C GLN A 158 -21.43 -8.86 -2.23
N THR A 159 -21.88 -9.55 -3.29
CA THR A 159 -22.99 -9.05 -4.14
C THR A 159 -24.33 -9.09 -3.40
N ILE A 160 -24.57 -10.09 -2.56
CA ILE A 160 -25.86 -10.26 -1.87
C ILE A 160 -26.09 -9.12 -0.87
N THR A 161 -25.06 -8.67 -0.16
CA THR A 161 -25.21 -7.64 0.87
C THR A 161 -25.51 -6.27 0.26
N GLN A 162 -24.83 -5.89 -0.83
CA GLN A 162 -25.14 -4.66 -1.57
C GLN A 162 -26.50 -4.71 -2.27
N VAL A 163 -26.83 -5.83 -2.94
CA VAL A 163 -28.14 -5.99 -3.62
C VAL A 163 -29.29 -6.00 -2.61
N LEU A 164 -29.14 -6.65 -1.46
CA LEU A 164 -30.15 -6.65 -0.40
C LEU A 164 -30.34 -5.26 0.22
N GLN A 165 -29.27 -4.48 0.36
CA GLN A 165 -29.35 -3.10 0.87
C GLN A 165 -30.10 -2.21 -0.13
N SER A 166 -29.75 -2.28 -1.42
CA SER A 166 -30.46 -1.54 -2.47
C SER A 166 -31.94 -1.96 -2.59
N ALA A 167 -32.25 -3.26 -2.44
CA ALA A 167 -33.62 -3.74 -2.42
C ALA A 167 -34.40 -3.24 -1.20
N LYS A 168 -33.79 -3.23 -0.01
CA LYS A 168 -34.41 -2.68 1.20
C LYS A 168 -34.71 -1.19 1.05
N ASP A 169 -33.79 -0.42 0.47
CA ASP A 169 -34.00 1.00 0.25
C ASP A 169 -35.11 1.24 -0.78
N GLN A 170 -35.15 0.48 -1.89
CA GLN A 170 -36.26 0.57 -2.86
C GLN A 170 -37.62 0.21 -2.25
N ILE A 171 -37.69 -0.83 -1.41
CA ILE A 171 -38.95 -1.19 -0.73
C ILE A 171 -39.38 -0.07 0.23
N LYS A 172 -38.44 0.53 0.97
CA LYS A 172 -38.73 1.65 1.88
C LYS A 172 -39.32 2.87 1.15
N TRP A 173 -38.79 3.19 -0.04
CA TRP A 173 -39.35 4.26 -0.88
C TRP A 173 -40.71 3.90 -1.49
N SER A 174 -40.97 2.63 -1.79
CA SER A 174 -42.27 2.18 -2.31
C SER A 174 -43.39 2.13 -1.26
N LEU A 175 -43.06 1.97 0.01
CA LEU A 175 -44.03 1.93 1.12
C LEU A 175 -44.38 3.31 1.70
N LEU A 176 -43.59 4.34 1.38
CA LEU A 176 -43.82 5.73 1.78
C LEU A 176 -44.64 6.53 0.75
N LYS A 177 -45.22 5.86 -0.24
CA LYS A 177 -46.11 6.42 -1.26
C LYS A 177 -47.48 5.76 -1.17
#